data_AF-A0AAU1NIQ8-F1
#
_entry.id   AF-A0AAU1NIQ8-F1
#
_cell.length_a   1.000
_cell.length_b   1.000
_cell.length_c   1.000
_cell.angle_alpha   90.00
_cell.angle_beta   90.00
_cell.angle_gamma   90.00
#
_symmetry.space_group_name_H-M   'P 1'
#
loop_
_entity.id
_entity.type
_entity.pdbx_description
1 polymer ?
#
loop_
_entity_poly.entity_id
_entity_poly.type
_entity_poly.pdbx_seq_one_letter_code
_entity_poly.pdbx_strand_id
1 'polypeptide(L)'
;MLRNINRRAAVVGTTLAALAAFGAGTASAASTQTADMCGFVPGNVCYMTADQPGAANLIPGGEPRTFSPAVDITSISNGTGNTQYCVSADVNFSIGPGQEIDLPHNTVMSMTTVSIDTVCPT
;
A
#
# COMPACT_ATOMS: atom_id res chain seq x y z
N MET A 1 9.93 21.18 -52.95
CA MET A 1 9.04 20.64 -51.89
C MET A 1 9.89 19.93 -50.84
N LEU A 2 9.58 20.21 -49.59
CA LEU A 2 10.24 19.84 -48.33
C LEU A 2 10.27 18.34 -48.05
N ARG A 3 11.42 17.83 -47.55
CA ARG A 3 11.63 17.13 -46.25
C ARG A 3 12.92 16.30 -46.34
N ASN A 4 14.04 16.76 -45.78
CA ASN A 4 14.45 16.91 -44.37
C ASN A 4 15.32 15.73 -43.87
N ILE A 5 16.62 16.06 -43.76
CA ILE A 5 17.55 15.77 -42.66
C ILE A 5 17.97 14.29 -42.53
N ASN A 6 19.04 13.90 -43.22
CA ASN A 6 20.45 13.96 -42.78
C ASN A 6 20.82 12.92 -41.71
N ARG A 7 21.47 11.88 -42.23
CA ARG A 7 22.47 11.03 -41.60
C ARG A 7 23.43 11.83 -40.70
N ARG A 8 23.87 11.22 -39.60
CA ARG A 8 25.24 11.16 -39.03
C ARG A 8 25.10 10.89 -37.53
N ALA A 9 25.30 9.67 -37.06
CA ALA A 9 26.60 9.04 -36.83
C ALA A 9 27.47 9.78 -35.82
N ALA A 10 27.82 9.02 -34.79
CA ALA A 10 29.08 9.03 -34.05
C ALA A 10 29.23 9.94 -32.84
N VAL A 11 30.24 9.53 -32.06
CA VAL A 11 31.00 10.22 -31.01
C VAL A 11 30.54 9.80 -29.59
N VAL A 12 31.17 8.80 -28.96
CA VAL A 12 32.56 8.71 -28.44
C VAL A 12 32.87 9.81 -27.43
N GLY A 13 33.36 9.43 -26.25
CA GLY A 13 34.07 10.37 -25.38
C GLY A 13 33.59 10.26 -23.94
N THR A 14 34.22 9.43 -23.12
CA THR A 14 35.41 9.77 -22.30
C THR A 14 35.04 10.50 -21.01
N THR A 15 35.36 9.80 -19.92
CA THR A 15 36.00 10.32 -18.69
C THR A 15 35.28 11.44 -17.95
N LEU A 16 34.94 11.19 -16.68
CA LEU A 16 35.70 11.77 -15.57
C LEU A 16 35.19 11.17 -14.24
N ALA A 17 36.08 10.49 -13.53
CA ALA A 17 35.98 10.41 -12.08
C ALA A 17 36.44 11.77 -11.53
N ALA A 18 35.65 12.40 -10.65
CA ALA A 18 36.15 13.03 -9.42
C ALA A 18 35.05 13.81 -8.68
N LEU A 19 35.26 13.84 -7.36
CA LEU A 19 34.86 14.87 -6.40
C LEU A 19 33.52 14.73 -5.65
N ALA A 20 33.63 14.00 -4.55
CA ALA A 20 33.18 14.34 -3.20
C ALA A 20 32.12 15.43 -3.03
N ALA A 21 30.96 15.03 -2.49
CA ALA A 21 30.24 15.83 -1.53
C ALA A 21 29.94 14.95 -0.30
N PHE A 22 30.50 15.34 0.84
CA PHE A 22 30.07 14.85 2.14
C PHE A 22 28.59 15.19 2.32
N GLY A 23 27.77 14.17 2.45
CA GLY A 23 26.40 14.27 2.92
C GLY A 23 26.07 12.94 3.55
N ALA A 24 26.24 12.85 4.87
CA ALA A 24 25.70 11.75 5.64
C ALA A 24 24.18 11.74 5.43
N GLY A 25 23.71 10.77 4.65
CA GLY A 25 22.30 10.57 4.35
C GLY A 25 22.13 9.09 4.09
N THR A 26 21.76 8.39 5.14
CA THR A 26 21.28 7.01 5.20
C THR A 26 20.85 6.45 3.85
N ALA A 27 21.70 5.63 3.22
CA ALA A 27 21.21 4.61 2.30
C ALA A 27 20.52 3.56 3.19
N SER A 28 19.26 3.84 3.55
CA SER A 28 18.39 2.84 4.14
C SER A 28 18.40 1.67 3.17
N ALA A 29 18.95 0.55 3.62
CA ALA A 29 18.80 -0.73 2.97
C ALA A 29 17.32 -0.86 2.66
N ALA A 30 16.98 -0.87 1.36
CA ALA A 30 15.65 -1.21 0.92
C ALA A 30 15.37 -2.58 1.53
N SER A 31 14.53 -2.60 2.55
CA SER A 31 13.91 -3.82 3.05
C SER A 31 13.40 -4.52 1.82
N THR A 32 13.89 -5.75 1.62
CA THR A 32 13.32 -6.70 0.68
C THR A 32 11.81 -6.64 0.88
N GLN A 33 11.12 -5.99 -0.06
CA GLN A 33 9.68 -5.96 -0.15
C GLN A 33 9.29 -7.43 -0.33
N THR A 34 8.95 -8.09 0.78
CA THR A 34 7.93 -9.13 0.73
C THR A 34 6.81 -8.47 -0.06
N ALA A 35 6.60 -8.95 -1.28
CA ALA A 35 5.71 -8.31 -2.22
C ALA A 35 4.41 -7.95 -1.49
N ASP A 36 4.17 -6.66 -1.44
CA ASP A 36 3.00 -5.99 -0.89
C ASP A 36 1.79 -6.46 -1.71
N MET A 37 1.29 -7.66 -1.40
CA MET A 37 0.19 -8.27 -2.16
C MET A 37 -1.12 -7.52 -1.87
N CYS A 38 -1.21 -6.84 -0.73
CA CYS A 38 -2.24 -5.85 -0.47
C CYS A 38 -1.86 -4.42 -0.84
N GLY A 39 -1.44 -4.24 -2.09
CA GLY A 39 -1.37 -2.90 -2.65
C GLY A 39 -2.76 -2.26 -2.81
N PHE A 40 -2.76 -0.97 -3.14
CA PHE A 40 -3.95 -0.20 -3.45
C PHE A 40 -4.76 -0.83 -4.60
N VAL A 41 -5.93 -1.39 -4.29
CA VAL A 41 -6.89 -1.91 -5.29
C VAL A 41 -8.08 -0.96 -5.40
N PRO A 42 -8.22 -0.21 -6.50
CA PRO A 42 -9.26 0.80 -6.61
C PRO A 42 -10.66 0.21 -6.41
N GLY A 43 -11.44 0.83 -5.54
CA GLY A 43 -12.82 0.43 -5.22
C GLY A 43 -12.95 -0.79 -4.31
N ASN A 44 -11.85 -1.30 -3.73
CA ASN A 44 -11.88 -2.44 -2.81
C ASN A 44 -11.01 -2.17 -1.58
N VAL A 45 -11.30 -2.87 -0.49
CA VAL A 45 -10.39 -3.00 0.65
C VAL A 45 -9.65 -4.30 0.48
N CYS A 46 -8.33 -4.23 0.47
CA CYS A 46 -7.47 -5.39 0.50
C CYS A 46 -7.04 -5.68 1.94
N TYR A 47 -7.04 -6.95 2.35
CA TYR A 47 -6.41 -7.38 3.59
C TYR A 47 -5.64 -8.70 3.43
N MET A 48 -4.57 -8.86 4.21
CA MET A 48 -3.77 -10.08 4.29
C MET A 48 -3.89 -10.70 5.67
N THR A 49 -4.02 -12.02 5.75
CA THR A 49 -4.09 -12.74 7.03
C THR A 49 -2.78 -13.43 7.36
N ALA A 50 -2.48 -13.56 8.66
CA ALA A 50 -1.28 -14.24 9.14
C ALA A 50 -1.28 -15.75 8.82
N ASP A 51 -2.47 -16.37 8.74
CA ASP A 51 -2.65 -17.77 8.36
C ASP A 51 -2.30 -18.05 6.89
N GLN A 52 -2.40 -17.03 6.02
CA GLN A 52 -2.15 -17.14 4.59
C GLN A 52 -1.21 -16.02 4.13
N PRO A 53 0.06 -16.05 4.55
CA PRO A 53 1.02 -15.03 4.17
C PRO A 53 1.19 -15.03 2.64
N GLY A 54 0.94 -13.86 2.03
CA GLY A 54 1.00 -13.67 0.57
C GLY A 54 -0.34 -13.85 -0.16
N ALA A 55 -1.43 -14.20 0.53
CA ALA A 55 -2.77 -14.21 -0.06
C ALA A 55 -3.49 -12.90 0.26
N ALA A 56 -3.67 -12.06 -0.76
CA ALA A 56 -4.49 -10.86 -0.69
C ALA A 56 -5.98 -11.21 -0.81
N ASN A 57 -6.77 -10.80 0.16
CA ASN A 57 -8.22 -10.92 0.14
C ASN A 57 -8.85 -9.56 -0.12
N LEU A 58 -9.93 -9.54 -0.90
CA LEU A 58 -10.61 -8.30 -1.30
C LEU A 58 -12.01 -8.25 -0.73
N ILE A 59 -12.37 -7.08 -0.20
CA ILE A 59 -13.73 -6.71 0.18
C ILE A 59 -14.18 -5.62 -0.79
N PRO A 60 -15.30 -5.81 -1.51
CA PRO A 60 -15.87 -4.76 -2.33
C PRO A 60 -16.10 -3.47 -1.54
N GLY A 61 -15.76 -2.34 -2.14
CA GLY A 61 -15.96 -1.02 -1.53
C GLY A 61 -17.45 -0.80 -1.19
N GLY A 62 -17.72 -0.35 0.04
CA GLY A 62 -19.08 -0.20 0.55
C GLY A 62 -19.65 -1.45 1.23
N GLU A 63 -18.95 -2.59 1.20
CA GLU A 63 -19.43 -3.82 1.83
C GLU A 63 -18.79 -4.05 3.21
N PRO A 64 -19.58 -4.31 4.27
CA PRO A 64 -19.04 -4.71 5.55
C PRO A 64 -18.55 -6.16 5.50
N ARG A 65 -17.59 -6.49 6.38
CA ARG A 65 -17.11 -7.87 6.54
C ARG A 65 -17.10 -8.28 8.01
N THR A 66 -17.48 -9.51 8.28
CA THR A 66 -17.38 -10.13 9.60
C THR A 66 -16.56 -11.40 9.49
N PHE A 67 -15.68 -11.63 10.46
CA PHE A 67 -14.80 -12.78 10.55
C PHE A 67 -15.24 -13.65 11.74
N SER A 68 -15.52 -14.92 11.46
CA SER A 68 -15.82 -15.92 12.49
C SER A 68 -15.12 -17.24 12.12
N PRO A 69 -14.06 -17.64 12.84
CA PRO A 69 -13.42 -16.96 13.97
C PRO A 69 -12.75 -15.62 13.58
N ALA A 70 -12.37 -14.82 14.58
CA ALA A 70 -11.53 -13.63 14.34
C ALA A 70 -10.23 -14.04 13.64
N VAL A 71 -9.73 -13.18 12.74
CA VAL A 71 -8.55 -13.48 11.92
C VAL A 71 -7.43 -12.49 12.22
N ASP A 72 -6.20 -12.98 12.26
CA ASP A 72 -5.04 -12.12 12.41
C ASP A 72 -4.74 -11.45 11.08
N ILE A 73 -4.89 -10.13 11.02
CA ILE A 73 -4.60 -9.36 9.81
C ILE A 73 -3.23 -8.72 9.94
N THR A 74 -2.39 -8.92 8.92
CA THR A 74 -1.01 -8.42 8.88
C THR A 74 -0.90 -7.09 8.15
N SER A 75 -1.77 -6.86 7.16
CA SER A 75 -1.80 -5.63 6.36
C SER A 75 -3.20 -5.37 5.82
N ILE A 76 -3.64 -4.11 5.81
CA ILE A 76 -4.91 -3.66 5.23
C ILE A 76 -4.65 -2.43 4.37
N SER A 77 -5.16 -2.43 3.15
CA SER A 77 -5.14 -1.27 2.24
C SER A 77 -6.55 -0.94 1.80
N ASN A 78 -6.98 0.29 2.01
CA ASN A 78 -8.29 0.78 1.59
C ASN A 78 -8.14 1.52 0.26
N GLY A 79 -8.42 0.84 -0.85
CA GLY A 79 -8.41 1.43 -2.18
C GLY A 79 -9.71 2.13 -2.58
N THR A 80 -10.66 2.30 -1.65
CA THR A 80 -11.89 3.05 -1.93
C THR A 80 -11.62 4.55 -1.98
N GLY A 81 -12.35 5.28 -2.83
CA GLY A 81 -12.14 6.71 -3.03
C GLY A 81 -12.81 7.61 -1.98
N ASN A 82 -13.92 7.15 -1.37
CA ASN A 82 -14.74 7.97 -0.48
C ASN A 82 -15.36 7.18 0.70
N THR A 83 -14.81 6.01 1.04
CA THR A 83 -15.36 5.16 2.11
C THR A 83 -14.30 4.94 3.16
N GLN A 84 -14.63 5.25 4.41
CA GLN A 84 -13.80 4.91 5.56
C GLN A 84 -14.30 3.60 6.15
N TYR A 85 -13.38 2.79 6.67
CA TYR A 85 -13.73 1.56 7.36
C TYR A 85 -13.32 1.64 8.83
N CYS A 86 -14.21 1.19 9.70
CA CYS A 86 -13.92 0.89 11.08
C CYS A 86 -13.59 -0.59 11.20
N VAL A 87 -12.37 -0.86 11.62
CA VAL A 87 -11.89 -2.22 11.83
C VAL A 87 -12.01 -2.52 13.32
N SER A 88 -12.88 -3.47 13.65
CA SER A 88 -13.01 -3.99 14.99
C SER A 88 -11.94 -5.05 15.21
N ALA A 89 -11.02 -4.76 16.11
CA ALA A 89 -9.88 -5.60 16.46
C ALA A 89 -9.58 -5.49 17.97
N ASP A 90 -8.49 -6.08 18.45
CA ASP A 90 -8.00 -5.88 19.83
C ASP A 90 -7.95 -4.39 20.22
N VAL A 91 -7.52 -3.55 19.28
CA VAL A 91 -7.64 -2.10 19.33
C VAL A 91 -8.43 -1.66 18.11
N ASN A 92 -9.60 -1.07 18.31
CA ASN A 92 -10.41 -0.56 17.21
C ASN A 92 -9.69 0.61 16.53
N PHE A 93 -9.64 0.61 15.20
CA PHE A 93 -9.02 1.68 14.40
C PHE A 93 -9.81 1.98 13.13
N SER A 94 -9.59 3.16 12.56
CA SER A 94 -10.12 3.55 11.26
C SER A 94 -9.06 3.41 10.17
N ILE A 95 -9.50 3.04 8.97
CA ILE A 95 -8.70 3.14 7.75
C ILE A 95 -9.43 4.01 6.73
N GLY A 96 -8.83 5.17 6.44
CA GLY A 96 -9.37 6.14 5.49
C GLY A 96 -9.19 5.71 4.03
N PRO A 97 -9.82 6.41 3.08
CA PRO A 97 -9.65 6.14 1.66
C PRO A 97 -8.19 6.38 1.22
N GLY A 98 -7.64 5.45 0.45
CA GLY A 98 -6.24 5.48 -0.02
C GLY A 98 -5.20 5.23 1.06
N GLN A 99 -5.62 4.84 2.27
CA GLN A 99 -4.68 4.53 3.35
C GLN A 99 -4.35 3.05 3.39
N GLU A 100 -3.16 2.78 3.90
CA GLU A 100 -2.63 1.45 4.13
C GLU A 100 -2.05 1.40 5.54
N ILE A 101 -2.32 0.31 6.24
CA ILE A 101 -1.89 0.10 7.62
C ILE A 101 -1.34 -1.31 7.73
N ASP A 102 -0.07 -1.39 8.07
CA ASP A 102 0.54 -2.64 8.52
C ASP A 102 0.27 -2.82 10.00
N LEU A 103 -0.37 -3.92 10.34
CA LEU A 103 -0.79 -4.25 11.70
C LEU A 103 -0.08 -5.55 12.07
N PRO A 104 0.96 -5.50 12.91
CA PRO A 104 1.55 -6.74 13.38
C PRO A 104 0.55 -7.44 14.32
N HIS A 105 -0.10 -8.49 13.81
CA HIS A 105 -0.84 -9.48 14.58
C HIS A 105 -2.03 -8.95 15.41
N ASN A 106 -3.00 -8.29 14.76
CA ASN A 106 -4.27 -7.89 15.39
C ASN A 106 -5.39 -8.89 15.04
N THR A 107 -6.13 -9.37 16.06
CA THR A 107 -7.30 -10.23 15.84
C THR A 107 -8.49 -9.40 15.37
N VAL A 108 -8.73 -9.36 14.07
CA VAL A 108 -9.83 -8.59 13.47
C VAL A 108 -11.11 -9.41 13.46
N MET A 109 -12.16 -8.85 14.05
CA MET A 109 -13.50 -9.42 14.13
C MET A 109 -14.42 -8.93 13.02
N SER A 110 -14.33 -7.65 12.65
CA SER A 110 -15.17 -7.09 11.60
C SER A 110 -14.60 -5.82 10.98
N MET A 111 -15.03 -5.50 9.77
CA MET A 111 -14.81 -4.24 9.10
C MET A 111 -16.17 -3.67 8.71
N THR A 112 -16.48 -2.46 9.16
CA THR A 112 -17.75 -1.79 8.85
C THR A 112 -17.48 -0.47 8.15
N THR A 113 -18.31 -0.15 7.17
CA THR A 113 -18.21 1.12 6.44
C THR A 113 -18.78 2.25 7.27
N VAL A 114 -18.08 3.37 7.32
CA VAL A 114 -18.54 4.61 7.93
C VAL A 114 -18.31 5.79 6.99
N SER A 115 -19.04 6.88 7.21
CA SER A 115 -18.78 8.13 6.51
C SER A 115 -17.39 8.64 6.85
N ILE A 116 -16.69 9.23 5.87
CA ILE A 116 -15.47 10.01 6.11
C ILE A 116 -15.80 11.03 7.21
N ASP A 117 -14.97 11.15 8.24
CA ASP A 117 -15.16 11.95 9.48
C ASP A 117 -15.89 11.24 10.64
N THR A 118 -16.38 10.01 10.46
CA THR A 118 -16.94 9.24 11.58
C THR A 118 -15.81 8.64 12.42
N VAL A 119 -15.83 8.88 13.73
CA VAL A 119 -14.92 8.23 14.68
C VAL A 119 -15.40 6.81 14.93
N CYS A 120 -14.49 5.83 14.82
CA CYS A 120 -14.83 4.45 15.12
C CYS A 120 -15.13 4.27 16.61
N PRO A 121 -16.14 3.47 16.96
CA PRO A 121 -16.42 3.17 18.36
C PRO A 121 -15.19 2.51 18.99
N THR A 122 -14.77 3.04 20.14
CA THR A 122 -13.71 2.46 20.97
C THR A 122 -14.23 1.26 21.74
#